data_AF-A0A949ISE6-F1
#
_entry.id   AF-A0A949ISE6-F1
#
_cell.length_a   1.000
_cell.length_b   1.000
_cell.length_c   1.000
_cell.angle_alpha   90.00
_cell.angle_beta   90.00
_cell.angle_gamma   90.00
#
_symmetry.space_group_name_H-M   'P 1'
#
loop_
_entity.id
_entity.type
_entity.pdbx_description
1 polymer ?
#
loop_
_entity_poly.entity_id
_entity_poly.type
_entity_poly.pdbx_seq_one_letter_code
_entity_poly.pdbx_strand_id
1 'polypeptide(L)'
;MAAQQIYKRKVDWDQAAFRKMRATWSPERKAEDRKILRRVFNKAAASPTLAAEMKWAKAHGIKFFIDRTAVNCGGYYTLSTGVVAIGARYAFDDSGMEVLAHELRHAWQDYHGLIACHGKTPKFGNFSTFFINNAMIEADAMAYGQRVRDEIRAASLKKRNNPVPAGLQTSLDNENADLGKKFLSWFGNSFYTRFYGDFFSKAYGRKWGLYEGELPLRNFEHPFDQDVHKSGFDTSDRQDVLRLGVNFSGTRNYLADLPPEVLPRRILSPSLARTFWGAANNNQRKLTTALERAYMEDIFAPERVNGRLKATRSALPRHPWP
;
A
#
# COMPACT_ATOMS: atom_id res chain seq x y z
N MET A 1 7.35 -8.79 27.78
CA MET A 1 6.10 -8.76 26.98
C MET A 1 6.22 -9.82 25.89
N ALA A 2 5.36 -10.84 25.92
CA ALA A 2 5.41 -11.94 24.98
C ALA A 2 5.08 -11.45 23.56
N ALA A 3 5.87 -11.89 22.57
CA ALA A 3 5.59 -11.67 21.16
C ALA A 3 4.21 -12.27 20.85
N GLN A 4 3.19 -11.41 20.76
CA GLN A 4 1.87 -11.83 20.32
C GLN A 4 2.03 -12.50 18.94
N GLN A 5 1.42 -13.66 18.78
CA GLN A 5 1.27 -14.33 17.49
C GLN A 5 0.39 -13.44 16.58
N ILE A 6 0.98 -12.42 15.97
CA ILE A 6 0.26 -11.39 15.21
C ILE A 6 -0.14 -11.87 13.80
N TYR A 7 0.31 -13.05 13.35
CA TYR A 7 0.17 -13.44 11.94
C TYR A 7 -0.39 -14.85 11.78
N LYS A 8 -1.69 -14.96 11.54
CA LYS A 8 -2.37 -16.24 11.22
C LYS A 8 -2.40 -16.59 9.73
N ARG A 9 -1.95 -15.71 8.83
CA ARG A 9 -1.95 -15.99 7.39
C ARG A 9 -0.66 -15.49 6.74
N LYS A 10 0.10 -16.43 6.16
CA LYS A 10 1.17 -16.17 5.21
C LYS A 10 0.55 -16.33 3.82
N VAL A 11 0.71 -15.34 2.94
CA VAL A 11 0.30 -15.48 1.54
C VAL A 11 1.37 -16.32 0.81
N ASP A 12 0.94 -17.42 0.19
CA ASP A 12 1.79 -18.19 -0.70
C ASP A 12 1.82 -17.49 -2.06
N TRP A 13 2.98 -16.99 -2.45
CA TRP A 13 3.11 -16.21 -3.68
C TRP A 13 3.21 -17.07 -4.93
N ASP A 14 2.39 -16.77 -5.94
CA ASP A 14 2.52 -17.38 -7.27
C ASP A 14 3.40 -16.52 -8.20
N GLN A 15 4.57 -17.06 -8.51
CA GLN A 15 5.55 -16.46 -9.41
C GLN A 15 5.55 -17.09 -10.82
N ALA A 16 4.59 -17.96 -11.16
CA ALA A 16 4.56 -18.66 -12.44
C ALA A 16 4.48 -17.72 -13.64
N ALA A 17 3.57 -16.73 -13.59
CA ALA A 17 3.42 -15.71 -14.63
C ALA A 17 4.71 -14.92 -14.81
N PHE A 18 5.38 -14.52 -13.72
CA PHE A 18 6.66 -13.82 -13.78
C PHE A 18 7.77 -14.69 -14.39
N ARG A 19 7.85 -15.97 -14.02
CA ARG A 19 8.83 -16.91 -14.61
C ARG A 19 8.62 -17.06 -16.12
N LYS A 20 7.36 -17.20 -16.56
CA LYS A 20 7.01 -17.30 -17.99
C LYS A 20 7.39 -16.02 -18.75
N MET A 21 7.05 -14.85 -18.22
CA MET A 21 7.44 -13.56 -18.79
C MET A 21 8.97 -13.44 -18.88
N ARG A 22 9.70 -13.70 -17.78
CA ARG A 22 11.16 -13.62 -17.75
C ARG A 22 11.84 -14.60 -18.72
N ALA A 23 11.21 -15.73 -19.00
CA ALA A 23 11.74 -16.71 -19.96
C ALA A 23 11.80 -16.13 -21.39
N THR A 24 10.88 -15.24 -21.78
CA THR A 24 10.84 -14.64 -23.13
C THR A 24 11.89 -13.57 -23.37
N TRP A 25 12.53 -13.05 -22.32
CA TRP A 25 13.55 -12.01 -22.46
C TRP A 25 14.84 -12.54 -23.10
N SER A 26 15.42 -11.73 -23.98
CA SER A 26 16.71 -12.04 -24.60
C SER A 26 17.85 -12.15 -23.55
N PRO A 27 18.93 -12.87 -23.85
CA PRO A 27 20.10 -12.92 -22.98
C PRO A 27 20.69 -11.54 -22.65
N GLU A 28 20.71 -10.63 -23.63
CA GLU A 28 21.22 -9.26 -23.51
C GLU A 28 20.37 -8.46 -22.52
N ARG A 29 19.04 -8.54 -22.67
CA ARG A 29 18.09 -7.92 -21.73
C ARG A 29 18.31 -8.41 -20.31
N LYS A 30 18.42 -9.72 -20.12
CA LYS A 30 18.68 -10.35 -18.81
C LYS A 30 20.01 -9.88 -18.20
N ALA A 31 21.05 -9.70 -19.02
CA ALA A 31 22.35 -9.22 -18.56
C ALA A 31 22.30 -7.75 -18.13
N GLU A 32 21.63 -6.90 -18.92
CA GLU A 32 21.43 -5.49 -18.61
C GLU A 32 20.65 -5.29 -17.31
N ASP A 33 19.51 -5.97 -17.15
CA ASP A 33 18.70 -5.87 -15.93
C ASP A 33 19.48 -6.30 -14.69
N ARG A 34 20.29 -7.37 -14.78
CA ARG A 34 21.17 -7.76 -13.67
C ARG A 34 22.15 -6.65 -13.29
N LYS A 35 22.71 -5.94 -14.28
CA LYS A 35 23.62 -4.81 -14.03
C LYS A 35 22.90 -3.66 -13.34
N ILE A 36 21.69 -3.33 -13.78
CA ILE A 36 20.86 -2.27 -13.19
C ILE A 36 20.46 -2.63 -11.76
N LEU A 37 19.88 -3.81 -11.56
CA LEU A 37 19.47 -4.29 -10.24
C LEU A 37 20.65 -4.36 -9.26
N ARG A 38 21.84 -4.77 -9.71
CA ARG A 38 23.04 -4.74 -8.86
C ARG A 38 23.38 -3.32 -8.41
N ARG A 39 23.24 -2.30 -9.27
CA ARG A 39 23.47 -0.90 -8.90
C ARG A 39 22.43 -0.42 -7.89
N VAL A 40 21.16 -0.73 -8.13
CA VAL A 40 20.06 -0.46 -7.20
C VAL A 40 20.34 -1.07 -5.83
N PHE A 41 20.69 -2.36 -5.77
CA PHE A 41 20.94 -3.06 -4.50
C PHE A 41 22.20 -2.57 -3.79
N ASN A 42 23.23 -2.15 -4.52
CA ASN A 42 24.40 -1.51 -3.90
C ASN A 42 24.04 -0.17 -3.26
N LYS A 43 23.14 0.60 -3.89
CA LYS A 43 22.67 1.88 -3.35
C LYS A 43 21.75 1.69 -2.15
N ALA A 44 20.92 0.65 -2.17
CA ALA A 44 20.07 0.24 -1.05
C ALA A 44 20.86 0.05 0.26
N ALA A 45 22.12 -0.39 0.19
CA ALA A 45 22.98 -0.56 1.35
C ALA A 45 23.33 0.75 2.08
N ALA A 46 23.11 1.93 1.46
CA ALA A 46 23.32 3.22 2.10
C ALA A 46 22.20 3.61 3.09
N SER A 47 21.09 2.87 3.10
CA SER A 47 19.95 3.07 3.99
C SER A 47 19.80 1.85 4.92
N PRO A 48 19.95 2.01 6.25
CA PRO A 48 19.68 0.95 7.20
C PRO A 48 18.27 0.36 7.08
N THR A 49 17.28 1.22 6.83
CA THR A 49 15.88 0.80 6.64
C THR A 49 15.77 -0.11 5.41
N LEU A 50 16.17 0.37 4.23
CA LEU A 50 16.09 -0.41 2.99
C LEU A 50 16.98 -1.67 3.02
N ALA A 51 18.12 -1.64 3.72
CA ALA A 51 18.94 -2.83 3.91
C ALA A 51 18.20 -3.94 4.70
N ALA A 52 17.42 -3.58 5.73
CA ALA A 52 16.59 -4.51 6.47
C ALA A 52 15.46 -5.07 5.59
N GLU A 53 14.81 -4.23 4.79
CA GLU A 53 13.77 -4.65 3.84
C GLU A 53 14.33 -5.62 2.79
N MET A 54 15.50 -5.31 2.22
CA MET A 54 16.18 -6.18 1.25
C MET A 54 16.58 -7.53 1.87
N LYS A 55 16.99 -7.54 3.14
CA LYS A 55 17.27 -8.79 3.87
C LYS A 55 16.00 -9.63 4.04
N TRP A 56 14.88 -9.00 4.41
CA TRP A 56 13.59 -9.66 4.50
C TRP A 56 13.11 -10.17 3.14
N ALA A 57 13.22 -9.35 2.09
CA ALA A 57 12.83 -9.67 0.73
C ALA A 57 13.60 -10.90 0.21
N LYS A 58 14.90 -10.97 0.49
CA LYS A 58 15.73 -12.15 0.19
C LYS A 58 15.25 -13.39 0.94
N ALA A 59 14.96 -13.26 2.24
CA ALA A 59 14.51 -14.38 3.07
C ALA A 59 13.14 -14.94 2.66
N HIS A 60 12.28 -14.10 2.08
CA HIS A 60 10.93 -14.47 1.63
C HIS A 60 10.84 -14.74 0.12
N GLY A 61 11.95 -14.64 -0.61
CA GLY A 61 12.00 -14.99 -2.02
C GLY A 61 11.34 -13.98 -2.98
N ILE A 62 11.26 -12.70 -2.57
CA ILE A 62 10.82 -11.61 -3.45
C ILE A 62 11.67 -11.58 -4.72
N LYS A 63 11.01 -11.39 -5.87
CA LYS A 63 11.68 -11.20 -7.16
C LYS A 63 11.62 -9.74 -7.56
N PHE A 64 12.67 -9.31 -8.25
CA PHE A 64 12.80 -7.95 -8.76
C PHE A 64 13.01 -7.99 -10.27
N PHE A 65 12.47 -6.99 -10.95
CA PHE A 65 12.82 -6.70 -12.33
C PHE A 65 12.71 -5.21 -12.65
N ILE A 66 13.27 -4.83 -13.80
CA ILE A 66 13.17 -3.48 -14.32
C ILE A 66 12.00 -3.45 -15.31
N ASP A 67 11.00 -2.62 -15.08
CA ASP A 67 9.91 -2.42 -16.04
C ASP A 67 10.27 -1.26 -16.97
N ARG A 68 10.32 -1.52 -18.28
CA ARG A 68 10.63 -0.49 -19.31
C ARG A 68 9.39 0.10 -19.96
N THR A 69 8.22 -0.46 -19.65
CA THR A 69 6.92 0.03 -20.12
C THR A 69 6.25 0.93 -19.09
N ALA A 70 6.64 0.85 -17.81
CA ALA A 70 6.14 1.66 -16.71
C ALA A 70 6.12 3.15 -17.05
N VAL A 71 4.91 3.69 -17.21
CA VAL A 71 4.63 5.11 -17.37
C VAL A 71 3.86 5.62 -16.16
N ASN A 72 4.09 6.88 -15.79
CA ASN A 72 3.40 7.56 -14.68
C ASN A 72 3.47 6.87 -13.30
N CYS A 73 4.44 5.98 -13.09
CA CYS A 73 4.71 5.32 -11.82
C CYS A 73 6.22 5.07 -11.66
N GLY A 74 6.70 5.08 -10.41
CA GLY A 74 8.09 4.82 -10.07
C GLY A 74 8.46 3.33 -10.14
N GLY A 75 7.49 2.49 -9.83
CA GLY A 75 7.58 1.05 -9.61
C GLY A 75 6.21 0.53 -9.21
N TYR A 76 6.11 -0.77 -8.96
CA TYR A 76 4.91 -1.39 -8.43
C TYR A 76 5.22 -2.75 -7.81
N TYR A 77 4.47 -3.12 -6.78
CA TYR A 77 4.33 -4.48 -6.30
C TYR A 77 3.12 -5.17 -6.94
N THR A 78 3.32 -6.37 -7.49
CA THR A 78 2.21 -7.18 -8.00
C THR A 78 1.66 -8.09 -6.90
N LEU A 79 0.43 -7.82 -6.45
CA LEU A 79 -0.26 -8.54 -5.37
C LEU A 79 -0.26 -10.05 -5.56
N SER A 80 -0.10 -10.81 -4.47
CA SER A 80 -0.09 -12.28 -4.46
C SER A 80 1.05 -12.94 -5.26
N THR A 81 2.00 -12.19 -5.82
CA THR A 81 3.09 -12.77 -6.63
C THR A 81 4.47 -12.67 -5.99
N GLY A 82 4.65 -11.79 -5.00
CA GLY A 82 5.99 -11.57 -4.43
C GLY A 82 6.96 -10.96 -5.45
N VAL A 83 6.46 -10.19 -6.42
CA VAL A 83 7.26 -9.55 -7.46
C VAL A 83 7.19 -8.03 -7.31
N VAL A 84 8.35 -7.38 -7.28
CA VAL A 84 8.50 -5.93 -7.28
C VAL A 84 9.15 -5.49 -8.59
N ALA A 85 8.48 -4.57 -9.28
CA ALA A 85 8.97 -3.91 -10.48
C ALA A 85 9.54 -2.54 -10.14
N ILE A 86 10.67 -2.19 -10.75
CA ILE A 86 11.24 -0.84 -10.68
C ILE A 86 11.14 -0.22 -12.06
N GLY A 87 10.49 0.93 -12.19
CA GLY A 87 10.42 1.65 -13.45
C GLY A 87 11.82 2.05 -13.91
N ALA A 88 12.18 1.72 -15.15
CA ALA A 88 13.53 1.92 -15.70
C ALA A 88 14.02 3.37 -15.58
N ARG A 89 13.09 4.34 -15.70
CA ARG A 89 13.37 5.77 -15.56
C ARG A 89 13.89 6.14 -14.16
N TYR A 90 13.46 5.42 -13.14
CA TYR A 90 13.77 5.70 -11.74
C TYR A 90 14.88 4.81 -11.17
N ALA A 91 15.27 3.76 -11.90
CA ALA A 91 16.26 2.78 -11.42
C ALA A 91 17.64 3.36 -11.10
N PHE A 92 17.93 4.59 -11.53
CA PHE A 92 19.24 5.25 -11.32
C PHE A 92 19.19 6.46 -10.39
N ASP A 93 18.01 6.98 -10.06
CA ASP A 93 17.87 8.18 -9.23
C ASP A 93 17.68 7.85 -7.74
N ASP A 94 17.81 8.86 -6.87
CA ASP A 94 17.60 8.69 -5.42
C ASP A 94 16.12 8.37 -5.11
N SER A 95 15.19 8.92 -5.91
CA SER A 95 13.76 8.63 -5.81
C SER A 95 13.42 7.15 -6.08
N GLY A 96 14.21 6.44 -6.87
CA GLY A 96 14.03 5.02 -7.11
C GLY A 96 14.23 4.17 -5.87
N MET A 97 14.99 4.65 -4.88
CA MET A 97 15.15 3.93 -3.61
C MET A 97 13.96 4.18 -2.67
N GLU A 98 13.40 5.39 -2.67
CA GLU A 98 12.12 5.68 -2.00
C GLU A 98 11.01 4.78 -2.55
N VAL A 99 10.92 4.69 -3.88
CA VAL A 99 9.97 3.81 -4.56
C VAL A 99 10.22 2.35 -4.21
N LEU A 100 11.46 1.87 -4.29
CA LEU A 100 11.77 0.47 -3.97
C LEU A 100 11.33 0.11 -2.55
N ALA A 101 11.57 1.01 -1.58
CA ALA A 101 11.16 0.79 -0.20
C ALA A 101 9.63 0.77 -0.05
N HIS A 102 8.94 1.70 -0.72
CA HIS A 102 7.49 1.74 -0.77
C HIS A 102 6.90 0.42 -1.31
N GLU A 103 7.41 -0.09 -2.44
CA GLU A 103 6.91 -1.35 -3.02
C GLU A 103 7.29 -2.58 -2.20
N LEU A 104 8.47 -2.59 -1.56
CA LEU A 104 8.84 -3.64 -0.61
C LEU A 104 7.93 -3.64 0.62
N ARG A 105 7.47 -2.46 1.05
CA ARG A 105 6.49 -2.36 2.13
C ARG A 105 5.14 -2.93 1.72
N HIS A 106 4.69 -2.71 0.48
CA HIS A 106 3.51 -3.41 -0.04
C HIS A 106 3.67 -4.93 -0.07
N ALA A 107 4.84 -5.42 -0.48
CA ALA A 107 5.10 -6.86 -0.45
C ALA A 107 5.03 -7.43 0.98
N TRP A 108 5.55 -6.70 1.97
CA TRP A 108 5.42 -7.08 3.39
C TRP A 108 3.96 -7.08 3.85
N GLN A 109 3.21 -6.02 3.53
CA GLN A 109 1.80 -5.92 3.88
C GLN A 109 0.97 -7.06 3.26
N ASP A 110 1.23 -7.41 2.00
CA ASP A 110 0.57 -8.55 1.33
C ASP A 110 0.93 -9.87 1.98
N TYR A 111 2.22 -10.13 2.23
CA TYR A 111 2.69 -11.35 2.91
C TYR A 111 1.96 -11.61 4.23
N HIS A 112 1.71 -10.54 4.99
CA HIS A 112 1.02 -10.57 6.28
C HIS A 112 -0.51 -10.46 6.17
N GLY A 113 -1.05 -10.49 4.95
CA GLY A 113 -2.48 -10.45 4.68
C GLY A 113 -3.15 -9.16 5.12
N LEU A 114 -2.44 -8.02 5.04
CA LEU A 114 -2.93 -6.70 5.42
C LEU A 114 -3.54 -5.92 4.25
N ILE A 115 -3.18 -6.27 3.00
CA ILE A 115 -3.81 -5.67 1.83
C ILE A 115 -5.16 -6.33 1.58
N ALA A 116 -6.20 -5.49 1.52
CA ALA A 116 -7.54 -5.93 1.16
C ALA A 116 -7.63 -6.14 -0.35
N CYS A 117 -7.65 -7.41 -0.77
CA CYS A 117 -7.92 -7.77 -2.15
C CYS A 117 -9.43 -7.97 -2.37
N HIS A 118 -9.93 -7.50 -3.50
CA HIS A 118 -11.36 -7.41 -3.79
C HIS A 118 -12.06 -8.75 -3.99
N GLY A 119 -12.47 -9.39 -2.91
CA GLY A 119 -13.42 -10.48 -2.94
C GLY A 119 -14.84 -9.96 -2.93
N LYS A 120 -15.75 -10.68 -3.61
CA LYS A 120 -17.22 -10.51 -3.57
C LYS A 120 -17.81 -10.78 -2.17
N THR A 121 -17.10 -10.50 -1.08
CA THR A 121 -17.57 -10.78 0.28
C THR A 121 -17.11 -9.68 1.23
N PRO A 122 -18.04 -8.98 1.87
CA PRO A 122 -17.75 -7.84 2.74
C PRO A 122 -17.23 -8.35 4.08
N LYS A 123 -15.92 -8.53 4.20
CA LYS A 123 -15.32 -8.63 5.54
C LYS A 123 -15.11 -7.24 6.17
N PHE A 124 -15.22 -6.16 5.39
CA PHE A 124 -14.74 -4.82 5.74
C PHE A 124 -15.84 -3.77 5.86
N GLY A 125 -16.96 -4.09 6.52
CA GLY A 125 -17.77 -3.15 7.31
C GLY A 125 -18.59 -2.05 6.60
N ASN A 126 -18.08 -1.40 5.55
CA ASN A 126 -18.76 -0.42 4.69
C ASN A 126 -17.77 0.18 3.67
N PHE A 127 -18.29 0.93 2.69
CA PHE A 127 -17.51 1.67 1.70
C PHE A 127 -16.42 2.59 2.30
N SER A 128 -16.72 3.28 3.40
CA SER A 128 -15.77 4.18 4.10
C SER A 128 -14.55 3.43 4.63
N THR A 129 -14.80 2.29 5.26
CA THR A 129 -13.78 1.41 5.84
C THR A 129 -12.80 0.94 4.77
N PHE A 130 -13.31 0.63 3.58
CA PHE A 130 -12.50 0.24 2.45
C PHE A 130 -11.52 1.34 1.99
N PHE A 131 -11.98 2.59 1.86
CA PHE A 131 -11.11 3.72 1.50
C PHE A 131 -10.07 4.03 2.57
N ILE A 132 -10.48 3.99 3.85
CA ILE A 132 -9.56 4.17 4.98
C ILE A 132 -8.47 3.09 4.96
N ASN A 133 -8.82 1.82 4.68
CA ASN A 133 -7.84 0.74 4.55
C ASN A 133 -6.77 1.03 3.50
N ASN A 134 -7.17 1.40 2.27
CA ASN A 134 -6.21 1.73 1.21
C ASN A 134 -5.34 2.93 1.58
N ALA A 135 -5.96 3.97 2.14
CA ALA A 135 -5.26 5.18 2.60
C ALA A 135 -4.18 4.86 3.65
N MET A 136 -4.48 3.99 4.61
CA MET A 136 -3.52 3.55 5.62
C MET A 136 -2.38 2.72 5.03
N ILE A 137 -2.69 1.80 4.11
CA ILE A 137 -1.71 0.96 3.41
C ILE A 137 -0.69 1.81 2.65
N GLU A 138 -1.16 2.81 1.90
CA GLU A 138 -0.32 3.78 1.18
C GLU A 138 0.46 4.69 2.13
N ALA A 139 -0.17 5.19 3.20
CA ALA A 139 0.49 6.04 4.17
C ALA A 139 1.66 5.32 4.87
N ASP A 140 1.50 4.03 5.18
CA ASP A 140 2.55 3.19 5.76
C ASP A 140 3.69 2.94 4.75
N ALA A 141 3.37 2.55 3.52
CA ALA A 141 4.37 2.37 2.46
C ALA A 141 5.15 3.66 2.16
N MET A 142 4.45 4.80 2.10
CA MET A 142 5.08 6.12 1.92
C MET A 142 5.95 6.52 3.11
N ALA A 143 5.58 6.18 4.35
CA ALA A 143 6.43 6.49 5.51
C ALA A 143 7.79 5.80 5.41
N TYR A 144 7.82 4.53 5.03
CA TYR A 144 9.06 3.79 4.76
C TYR A 144 9.84 4.40 3.59
N GLY A 145 9.18 4.67 2.46
CA GLY A 145 9.81 5.32 1.30
C GLY A 145 10.47 6.66 1.63
N GLN A 146 9.76 7.53 2.34
CA GLN A 146 10.28 8.84 2.75
C GLN A 146 11.45 8.73 3.74
N ARG A 147 11.41 7.76 4.67
CA ARG A 147 12.54 7.51 5.57
C ARG A 147 13.78 7.07 4.81
N VAL A 148 13.63 6.16 3.84
CA VAL A 148 14.73 5.70 2.99
C VAL A 148 15.32 6.86 2.17
N ARG A 149 14.47 7.73 1.61
CA ARG A 149 14.94 8.97 0.95
C ARG A 149 15.81 9.81 1.88
N ASP A 150 15.35 10.02 3.11
CA ASP A 150 16.01 10.85 4.11
C ASP A 150 17.36 10.24 4.55
N GLU A 151 17.42 8.92 4.73
CA GLU A 151 18.66 8.17 5.03
C GLU A 151 19.69 8.27 3.89
N ILE A 152 19.25 8.08 2.64
CA ILE A 152 20.13 8.19 1.46
C ILE A 152 20.63 9.62 1.27
N ARG A 153 19.77 10.61 1.51
CA ARG A 153 20.15 12.02 1.48
C ARG A 153 21.22 12.31 2.54
N ALA A 154 21.03 11.84 3.77
CA ALA A 154 22.00 12.01 4.83
C ALA A 154 23.34 11.31 4.50
N ALA A 155 23.30 10.09 3.98
CA ALA A 155 24.50 9.37 3.53
C ALA A 155 25.23 10.11 2.41
N SER A 156 24.49 10.67 1.45
CA SER A 156 25.03 11.46 0.35
C SER A 156 25.68 12.77 0.82
N LEU A 157 25.08 13.46 1.80
CA LEU A 157 25.67 14.65 2.41
C LEU A 157 26.98 14.32 3.13
N LYS A 158 26.99 13.26 3.95
CA LYS A 158 28.19 12.79 4.64
C LYS A 158 29.32 12.45 3.66
N LYS A 159 29.01 11.74 2.57
CA LYS A 159 30.00 11.41 1.53
C LYS A 159 30.61 12.65 0.85
N ARG A 160 29.87 13.76 0.79
CA ARG A 160 30.33 15.04 0.23
C ARG A 160 30.97 15.96 1.27
N ASN A 161 31.22 15.48 2.49
CA ASN A 161 31.68 16.29 3.63
C ASN A 161 30.77 17.48 3.95
N ASN A 162 29.48 17.39 3.61
CA ASN A 162 28.48 18.40 3.95
C ASN A 162 27.82 18.05 5.30
N PRO A 163 27.50 19.05 6.14
CA PRO A 163 26.79 18.81 7.39
C PRO A 163 25.38 18.26 7.10
N VAL A 164 24.96 17.27 7.88
CA VAL A 164 23.57 16.80 7.88
C VAL A 164 22.74 17.81 8.67
N PRO A 165 21.65 18.38 8.11
CA PRO A 165 20.79 19.29 8.84
C PRO A 165 20.30 18.66 10.16
N ALA A 166 20.34 19.41 11.26
CA ALA A 166 20.00 18.90 12.59
C ALA A 166 18.61 18.24 12.62
N GLY A 167 17.61 18.87 12.00
CA GLY A 167 16.25 18.32 11.92
C GLY A 167 16.15 17.00 11.14
N LEU A 168 17.01 16.79 10.12
CA LEU A 168 17.12 15.52 9.42
C LEU A 168 17.78 14.47 10.32
N GLN A 169 18.88 14.82 11.00
CA GLN A 169 19.57 13.90 11.90
C GLN A 169 18.66 13.44 13.05
N THR A 170 17.97 14.35 13.73
CA THR A 170 17.00 14.02 14.80
C THR A 170 15.88 13.10 14.30
N SER A 171 15.38 13.29 13.08
CA SER A 171 14.39 12.38 12.47
C SER A 171 14.98 10.98 12.28
N LEU A 172 16.23 10.87 11.85
CA LEU A 172 16.86 9.58 11.58
C LEU A 172 17.22 8.80 12.87
N ASP A 173 17.52 9.50 13.96
CA ASP A 173 17.94 8.91 15.24
C ASP A 173 16.82 8.13 15.95
N ASN A 174 15.54 8.45 15.69
CA ASN A 174 14.39 7.75 16.26
C ASN A 174 13.44 7.24 15.16
N GLU A 175 13.64 5.99 14.76
CA GLU A 175 12.85 5.30 13.72
C GLU A 175 11.34 5.37 13.94
N ASN A 176 10.86 4.98 15.13
CA ASN A 176 9.42 4.91 15.40
C ASN A 176 8.77 6.30 15.36
N ALA A 177 9.41 7.30 15.98
CA ALA A 177 8.89 8.67 15.99
C ALA A 177 8.85 9.26 14.56
N ASP A 178 9.87 8.97 13.75
CA ASP A 178 9.96 9.42 12.36
C ASP A 178 8.92 8.78 11.45
N LEU A 179 8.80 7.44 11.49
CA LEU A 179 7.79 6.70 10.73
C LEU A 179 6.38 7.16 11.14
N GLY A 180 6.11 7.30 12.44
CA GLY A 180 4.84 7.83 12.93
C GLY A 180 4.53 9.23 12.42
N LYS A 181 5.51 10.14 12.44
CA LYS A 181 5.34 11.51 11.90
C LYS A 181 5.07 11.50 10.40
N LYS A 182 5.81 10.72 9.62
CA LYS A 182 5.66 10.61 8.16
C LYS A 182 4.30 10.01 7.80
N PHE A 183 3.91 8.93 8.47
CA PHE A 183 2.59 8.31 8.34
C PHE A 183 1.47 9.33 8.59
N LEU A 184 1.53 10.08 9.69
CA LEU A 184 0.53 11.10 10.00
C LEU A 184 0.53 12.28 9.01
N SER A 185 1.69 12.64 8.48
CA SER A 185 1.81 13.73 7.51
C SER A 185 1.08 13.43 6.21
N TRP A 186 0.96 12.15 5.83
CA TRP A 186 0.28 11.71 4.63
C TRP A 186 -1.19 12.14 4.63
N PHE A 187 -1.87 11.98 5.76
CA PHE A 187 -3.29 12.38 5.93
C PHE A 187 -3.50 13.90 5.98
N GLY A 188 -2.46 14.67 6.32
CA GLY A 188 -2.49 16.14 6.27
C GLY A 188 -2.13 16.70 4.89
N ASN A 189 -1.68 15.87 3.95
CA ASN A 189 -1.20 16.31 2.65
C ASN A 189 -2.35 16.32 1.62
N SER A 190 -2.75 17.52 1.19
CA SER A 190 -3.84 17.71 0.24
C SER A 190 -3.54 17.13 -1.16
N PHE A 191 -2.27 17.01 -1.54
CA PHE A 191 -1.89 16.36 -2.80
C PHE A 191 -2.15 14.86 -2.74
N TYR A 192 -1.67 14.17 -1.70
CA TYR A 192 -1.87 12.71 -1.57
C TYR A 192 -3.35 12.37 -1.43
N THR A 193 -4.07 13.08 -0.57
CA THR A 193 -5.51 12.84 -0.35
C THR A 193 -6.33 13.04 -1.63
N ARG A 194 -6.00 14.05 -2.46
CA ARG A 194 -6.63 14.27 -3.78
C ARG A 194 -6.25 13.22 -4.81
N PHE A 195 -4.96 12.96 -4.98
CA PHE A 195 -4.44 12.05 -6.00
C PHE A 195 -4.95 10.63 -5.77
N TYR A 196 -4.77 10.10 -4.56
CA TYR A 196 -5.20 8.75 -4.20
C TYR A 196 -6.73 8.67 -4.09
N GLY A 197 -7.40 9.71 -3.60
CA GLY A 197 -8.87 9.79 -3.61
C GLY A 197 -9.46 9.70 -5.02
N ASP A 198 -8.89 10.41 -6.00
CA ASP A 198 -9.30 10.35 -7.41
C ASP A 198 -8.98 8.98 -8.02
N PHE A 199 -7.74 8.53 -7.89
CA PHE A 199 -7.27 7.29 -8.48
C PHE A 199 -8.07 6.09 -7.99
N PHE A 200 -8.22 5.93 -6.68
CA PHE A 200 -9.00 4.85 -6.09
C PHE A 200 -10.45 4.94 -6.53
N SER A 201 -11.12 6.08 -6.38
CA SER A 201 -12.53 6.24 -6.78
C SER A 201 -12.79 5.89 -8.24
N LYS A 202 -11.93 6.29 -9.17
CA LYS A 202 -12.09 5.94 -10.60
C LYS A 202 -11.85 4.46 -10.88
N ALA A 203 -10.79 3.88 -10.31
CA ALA A 203 -10.48 2.46 -10.47
C ALA A 203 -11.65 1.60 -9.95
N TYR A 204 -12.22 1.98 -8.80
CA TYR A 204 -13.42 1.36 -8.24
C TYR A 204 -14.65 1.59 -9.09
N GLY A 205 -14.90 2.83 -9.50
CA GLY A 205 -16.01 3.20 -10.38
C GLY A 205 -16.08 2.30 -11.59
N ARG A 206 -14.93 2.02 -12.22
CA ARG A 206 -14.82 1.17 -13.40
C ARG A 206 -15.17 -0.28 -13.11
N LYS A 207 -14.73 -0.83 -11.98
CA LYS A 207 -15.06 -2.21 -11.58
C LYS A 207 -16.56 -2.44 -11.40
N TRP A 208 -17.29 -1.42 -10.95
CA TRP A 208 -18.74 -1.47 -10.76
C TRP A 208 -19.54 -0.91 -11.94
N GLY A 209 -18.90 -0.58 -13.07
CA GLY A 209 -19.59 -0.02 -14.24
C GLY A 209 -20.15 1.40 -14.04
N LEU A 210 -19.70 2.11 -13.00
CA LEU A 210 -20.13 3.47 -12.65
C LEU A 210 -19.21 4.55 -13.25
N TYR A 211 -18.07 4.15 -13.81
CA TYR A 211 -17.11 5.03 -14.46
C TYR A 211 -16.54 4.37 -15.71
N GLU A 212 -16.70 5.02 -16.86
CA GLU A 212 -16.21 4.52 -18.15
C GLU A 212 -14.98 5.29 -18.67
N GLY A 213 -14.55 6.33 -17.94
CA GLY A 213 -13.42 7.15 -18.33
C GLY A 213 -12.07 6.43 -18.24
N GLU A 214 -11.05 7.08 -18.78
CA GLU A 214 -9.69 6.58 -18.74
C GLU A 214 -9.12 6.65 -17.32
N LEU A 215 -8.50 5.55 -16.89
CA LEU A 215 -7.58 5.58 -15.76
C LEU A 215 -6.24 6.12 -16.26
N PRO A 216 -5.42 6.75 -15.39
CA PRO A 216 -4.06 7.10 -15.75
C PRO A 216 -3.37 5.87 -16.34
N LEU A 217 -2.87 5.98 -17.57
CA LEU A 217 -2.16 4.90 -18.23
C LEU A 217 -0.99 4.47 -17.33
N ARG A 218 -1.02 3.20 -16.93
CA ARG A 218 0.07 2.49 -16.27
C ARG A 218 0.35 1.25 -17.11
N ASN A 219 1.22 1.38 -18.10
CA ASN A 219 1.67 0.22 -18.85
C ASN A 219 2.59 -0.59 -17.94
N PHE A 220 2.30 -1.87 -17.79
CA PHE A 220 3.05 -2.79 -16.94
C PHE A 220 3.46 -4.01 -17.76
N GLU A 221 4.74 -4.37 -17.71
CA GLU A 221 5.23 -5.60 -18.37
C GLU A 221 4.66 -6.84 -17.69
N HIS A 222 4.50 -6.80 -16.36
CA HIS A 222 3.93 -7.89 -15.57
C HIS A 222 2.49 -7.54 -15.19
N PRO A 223 1.50 -8.33 -15.65
CA PRO A 223 0.09 -8.03 -15.38
C PRO A 223 -0.22 -8.18 -13.90
N PHE A 224 -1.10 -7.29 -13.40
CA PHE A 224 -1.74 -7.47 -12.10
C PHE A 224 -2.75 -8.62 -12.19
N ASP A 225 -2.31 -9.82 -11.81
CA ASP A 225 -3.23 -10.93 -11.61
C ASP A 225 -3.81 -10.82 -10.19
N GLN A 226 -5.02 -10.28 -10.09
CA GLN A 226 -5.68 -10.05 -8.80
C GLN A 226 -6.36 -11.32 -8.29
N ASP A 227 -5.67 -12.46 -8.25
CA ASP A 227 -6.26 -13.63 -7.63
C ASP A 227 -6.41 -13.39 -6.12
N VAL A 228 -7.68 -13.38 -5.72
CA VAL A 228 -8.20 -12.67 -4.56
C VAL A 228 -8.09 -13.55 -3.32
N HIS A 229 -7.10 -13.30 -2.48
CA HIS A 229 -7.17 -13.78 -1.11
C HIS A 229 -8.09 -12.88 -0.27
N LYS A 230 -8.95 -13.49 0.56
CA LYS A 230 -9.76 -12.77 1.59
C LYS A 230 -8.85 -12.30 2.73
N SER A 231 -8.03 -11.27 2.47
CA SER A 231 -7.08 -10.64 3.39
C SER A 231 -7.44 -9.16 3.60
N GLY A 232 -6.81 -8.52 4.58
CA GLY A 232 -7.05 -7.14 5.03
C GLY A 232 -7.14 -7.06 6.56
N PHE A 233 -7.17 -5.84 7.08
CA PHE A 233 -7.39 -5.56 8.51
C PHE A 233 -8.71 -4.82 8.72
N ASP A 234 -9.29 -5.02 9.91
CA ASP A 234 -10.50 -4.37 10.38
C ASP A 234 -10.14 -3.01 11.00
N THR A 235 -10.58 -1.92 10.37
CA THR A 235 -10.35 -0.57 10.88
C THR A 235 -11.09 -0.28 12.19
N SER A 236 -12.08 -1.08 12.56
CA SER A 236 -12.81 -0.94 13.83
C SER A 236 -12.06 -1.59 15.00
N ASP A 237 -11.14 -2.53 14.72
CA ASP A 237 -10.28 -3.14 15.72
C ASP A 237 -8.90 -2.46 15.74
N ARG A 238 -8.64 -1.72 16.82
CA ARG A 238 -7.34 -1.07 17.03
C ARG A 238 -6.19 -2.07 16.95
N GLN A 239 -6.33 -3.27 17.53
CA GLN A 239 -5.24 -4.25 17.53
C GLN A 239 -4.95 -4.74 16.12
N ASP A 240 -5.99 -4.89 15.29
CA ASP A 240 -5.83 -5.27 13.88
C ASP A 240 -5.14 -4.16 13.07
N VAL A 241 -5.50 -2.90 13.32
CA VAL A 241 -4.83 -1.72 12.76
C VAL A 241 -3.36 -1.64 13.14
N LEU A 242 -3.02 -1.93 14.40
CA LEU A 242 -1.64 -1.86 14.88
C LEU A 242 -0.71 -2.84 14.15
N ARG A 243 -1.24 -3.91 13.54
CA ARG A 243 -0.44 -4.85 12.74
C ARG A 243 0.27 -4.16 11.57
N LEU A 244 -0.31 -3.08 11.05
CA LEU A 244 0.27 -2.29 9.97
C LEU A 244 1.53 -1.54 10.41
N GLY A 245 1.67 -1.17 11.68
CA GLY A 245 2.81 -0.40 12.16
C GLY A 245 4.04 -1.24 12.47
N VAL A 246 3.93 -2.57 12.37
CA VAL A 246 5.00 -3.51 12.71
C VAL A 246 6.12 -3.45 11.66
N ASN A 247 7.36 -3.37 12.13
CA ASN A 247 8.52 -3.34 11.25
C ASN A 247 8.85 -4.73 10.65
N PHE A 248 9.77 -4.76 9.69
CA PHE A 248 10.14 -6.00 8.98
C PHE A 248 10.71 -7.12 9.88
N SER A 249 11.27 -6.79 11.04
CA SER A 249 11.76 -7.77 12.02
C SER A 249 10.69 -8.25 13.01
N GLY A 250 9.51 -7.62 13.04
CA GLY A 250 8.47 -7.93 14.01
C GLY A 250 8.74 -7.45 15.44
N THR A 251 9.79 -6.65 15.66
CA THR A 251 10.27 -6.29 17.01
C THR A 251 9.85 -4.89 17.45
N ARG A 252 9.39 -4.05 16.53
CA ARG A 252 8.95 -2.67 16.81
C ARG A 252 7.62 -2.40 16.11
N ASN A 253 6.86 -1.47 16.66
CA ASN A 253 5.60 -1.03 16.09
C ASN A 253 5.40 0.47 16.27
N TYR A 254 5.58 1.26 15.21
CA TYR A 254 5.50 2.72 15.31
C TYR A 254 4.06 3.22 15.50
N LEU A 255 3.05 2.46 15.04
CA LEU A 255 1.64 2.82 15.27
C LEU A 255 1.23 2.62 16.72
N ALA A 256 1.87 1.68 17.43
CA ALA A 256 1.62 1.45 18.86
C ALA A 256 2.11 2.62 19.72
N ASP A 257 3.14 3.35 19.25
CA ASP A 257 3.73 4.50 19.93
C ASP A 257 2.99 5.82 19.62
N LEU A 258 2.01 5.81 18.71
CA LEU A 258 1.18 6.98 18.46
C LEU A 258 0.27 7.28 19.66
N PRO A 259 0.00 8.57 19.95
CA PRO A 259 -0.96 8.93 20.99
C PRO A 259 -2.30 8.21 20.79
N PRO A 260 -2.91 7.63 21.84
CA PRO A 260 -4.07 6.74 21.72
C PRO A 260 -5.24 7.32 20.92
N GLU A 261 -5.43 8.64 21.00
CA GLU A 261 -6.51 9.39 20.36
C GLU A 261 -6.30 9.63 18.86
N VAL A 262 -5.07 9.51 18.35
CA VAL A 262 -4.74 9.85 16.96
C VAL A 262 -5.40 8.90 15.97
N LEU A 263 -5.33 7.59 16.23
CA LEU A 263 -5.99 6.58 15.39
C LEU A 263 -7.51 6.82 15.30
N PRO A 264 -8.29 6.80 16.39
CA PRO A 264 -9.74 6.96 16.30
C PRO A 264 -10.19 8.35 15.84
N ARG A 265 -9.49 9.44 16.21
CA ARG A 265 -9.96 10.81 15.92
C ARG A 265 -9.46 11.37 14.59
N ARG A 266 -8.27 10.98 14.14
CA ARG A 266 -7.63 11.59 12.95
C ARG A 266 -7.55 10.66 11.75
N ILE A 267 -7.41 9.34 11.98
CA ILE A 267 -7.16 8.37 10.90
C ILE A 267 -8.39 7.52 10.61
N LEU A 268 -9.09 7.07 11.63
CA LEU A 268 -10.27 6.21 11.50
C LEU A 268 -11.56 7.02 11.53
N SER A 269 -11.48 8.35 11.56
CA SER A 269 -12.66 9.20 11.69
C SER A 269 -13.44 9.27 10.38
N PRO A 270 -14.79 9.24 10.45
CA PRO A 270 -15.64 9.44 9.26
C PRO A 270 -15.38 10.77 8.54
N SER A 271 -14.88 11.80 9.24
CA SER A 271 -14.43 13.06 8.62
C SER A 271 -13.23 12.88 7.70
N LEU A 272 -12.33 11.94 8.00
CA LEU A 272 -11.23 11.65 7.10
C LEU A 272 -11.72 10.90 5.86
N ALA A 273 -12.60 9.91 6.01
CA ALA A 273 -13.26 9.29 4.86
C ALA A 273 -13.95 10.36 3.98
N ARG A 274 -14.68 11.29 4.62
CA ARG A 274 -15.25 12.49 3.95
C ARG A 274 -14.22 13.40 3.31
N THR A 275 -12.99 13.45 3.81
CA THR A 275 -11.90 14.22 3.19
C THR A 275 -11.41 13.53 1.93
N PHE A 276 -11.25 12.20 1.93
CA PHE A 276 -11.00 11.44 0.70
C PHE A 276 -12.16 11.55 -0.29
N TRP A 277 -13.41 11.59 0.19
CA TRP A 277 -14.61 11.78 -0.64
C TRP A 277 -14.80 13.22 -1.15
N GLY A 278 -14.37 14.19 -0.35
CA GLY A 278 -14.69 15.61 -0.49
C GLY A 278 -13.56 16.45 -1.05
N ALA A 279 -12.33 15.92 -1.15
CA ALA A 279 -11.19 16.54 -1.85
C ALA A 279 -11.40 16.68 -3.38
N ALA A 280 -12.64 16.51 -3.81
CA ALA A 280 -13.06 16.13 -5.11
C ALA A 280 -14.01 17.18 -5.70
N ASN A 281 -13.89 17.42 -7.00
CA ASN A 281 -14.85 18.23 -7.74
C ASN A 281 -16.25 17.57 -7.71
N ASN A 282 -17.28 18.27 -8.16
CA ASN A 282 -18.66 17.80 -8.08
C ASN A 282 -18.86 16.41 -8.74
N ASN A 283 -18.07 16.06 -9.76
CA ASN A 283 -18.18 14.79 -10.47
C ASN A 283 -17.65 13.62 -9.62
N GLN A 284 -16.53 13.82 -8.93
CA GLN A 284 -15.98 12.80 -8.04
C GLN A 284 -16.88 12.55 -6.82
N ARG A 285 -17.55 13.58 -6.30
CA ARG A 285 -18.57 13.40 -5.24
C ARG A 285 -19.74 12.53 -5.72
N LYS A 286 -20.28 12.84 -6.91
CA LYS A 286 -21.34 12.01 -7.54
C LYS A 286 -20.90 10.57 -7.76
N LEU A 287 -19.68 10.36 -8.28
CA LEU A 287 -19.13 9.02 -8.48
C LEU A 287 -18.99 8.27 -7.15
N THR A 288 -18.48 8.94 -6.12
CA THR A 288 -18.33 8.35 -4.77
C THR A 288 -19.68 7.96 -4.16
N THR A 289 -20.70 8.81 -4.28
CA THR A 289 -22.07 8.48 -3.82
C THR A 289 -22.67 7.32 -4.62
N ALA A 290 -22.43 7.26 -5.93
CA ALA A 290 -22.88 6.14 -6.76
C ALA A 290 -22.18 4.83 -6.35
N LEU A 291 -20.88 4.88 -6.07
CA LEU A 291 -20.09 3.75 -5.57
C LEU A 291 -20.60 3.26 -4.23
N GLU A 292 -20.89 4.17 -3.29
CA GLU A 292 -21.48 3.84 -1.99
C GLU A 292 -22.83 3.13 -2.16
N ARG A 293 -23.70 3.66 -3.02
CA ARG A 293 -24.99 3.04 -3.32
C ARG A 293 -24.82 1.62 -3.90
N ALA A 294 -23.98 1.46 -4.93
CA ALA A 294 -23.74 0.17 -5.56
C ALA A 294 -23.13 -0.84 -4.58
N TYR A 295 -22.22 -0.39 -3.71
CA TYR A 295 -21.64 -1.22 -2.66
C TYR A 295 -22.71 -1.69 -1.66
N MET A 296 -23.62 -0.80 -1.23
CA MET A 296 -24.72 -1.17 -0.35
C MET A 296 -25.69 -2.13 -1.04
N GLU A 297 -26.03 -1.90 -2.31
CA GLU A 297 -26.87 -2.79 -3.09
C GLU A 297 -26.26 -4.19 -3.24
N ASP A 298 -24.95 -4.31 -3.47
CA ASP A 298 -24.26 -5.61 -3.57
C ASP A 298 -24.24 -6.37 -2.23
N ILE A 299 -24.02 -5.67 -1.11
CA ILE A 299 -24.03 -6.29 0.23
C ILE A 299 -25.42 -6.74 0.65
N PHE A 300 -26.43 -5.91 0.38
CA PHE A 300 -27.81 -6.15 0.78
C PHE A 300 -28.63 -6.82 -0.33
N ALA A 301 -27.99 -7.21 -1.44
CA ALA A 301 -28.64 -7.97 -2.49
C ALA A 301 -29.18 -9.27 -1.89
N PRO A 302 -30.49 -9.53 -1.98
CA PRO A 302 -31.04 -10.78 -1.47
C PRO A 302 -30.39 -11.94 -2.21
N GLU A 303 -29.78 -12.87 -1.48
CA GLU A 303 -29.25 -14.10 -2.06
C GLU A 303 -30.40 -14.83 -2.77
N ARG A 304 -30.33 -14.91 -4.10
CA ARG A 304 -31.21 -15.76 -4.89
C ARG A 304 -30.72 -17.19 -4.76
N VAL A 305 -31.19 -17.91 -3.74
CA VAL A 305 -31.05 -19.37 -3.66
C VAL A 305 -32.26 -19.99 -4.35
N ASN A 306 -32.04 -20.68 -5.47
CA ASN A 306 -33.07 -21.40 -6.22
C ASN A 306 -34.30 -20.56 -6.60
N GLY A 307 -34.09 -19.33 -7.08
CA GLY A 307 -35.18 -18.50 -7.64
C GLY A 307 -36.19 -17.96 -6.61
N ARG A 308 -36.00 -18.19 -5.31
CA ARG A 308 -36.80 -17.54 -4.25
C ARG A 308 -35.96 -16.50 -3.53
N LEU A 309 -36.55 -15.31 -3.32
CA LEU A 309 -35.98 -14.26 -2.48
C LEU A 309 -35.88 -14.78 -1.05
N LYS A 310 -34.66 -15.07 -0.59
CA LYS A 310 -34.42 -15.31 0.83
C LYS A 310 -34.19 -13.93 1.45
N ALA A 311 -35.17 -13.43 2.21
CA ALA A 311 -34.95 -12.25 3.04
C ALA A 311 -33.87 -12.59 4.07
N THR A 312 -32.63 -12.15 3.83
CA THR A 312 -31.58 -12.19 4.83
C THR A 312 -31.98 -11.18 5.91
N ARG A 313 -32.55 -11.67 7.01
CA ARG A 313 -32.58 -10.92 8.28
C ARG A 313 -31.14 -10.80 8.77
N SER A 314 -30.38 -9.92 8.14
CA SER A 314 -29.19 -9.33 8.73
C SER A 314 -29.69 -8.41 9.84
N ALA A 315 -29.61 -8.87 11.08
CA ALA A 315 -29.81 -8.03 12.24
C ALA A 315 -28.67 -7.00 12.27
N LEU A 316 -28.88 -5.85 11.64
CA LEU A 316 -28.03 -4.68 11.87
C LEU A 316 -28.10 -4.34 13.37
N PRO A 317 -26.96 -4.08 14.04
CA PRO A 317 -27.00 -3.42 15.33
C PRO A 317 -27.64 -2.04 15.13
N ARG A 318 -28.75 -1.81 15.82
CA ARG A 318 -29.43 -0.51 15.86
C ARG A 318 -28.52 0.49 16.57
N HIS A 319 -27.65 1.17 15.83
CA HIS A 319 -27.07 2.42 16.31
C HIS A 319 -27.99 3.57 15.90
N PRO A 320 -28.51 4.35 16.86
CA PRO A 320 -29.24 5.57 16.55
C PRO A 320 -28.20 6.60 16.09
N TRP A 321 -28.35 7.10 14.87
CA TRP A 321 -27.67 8.33 14.47
C TRP A 321 -28.57 9.53 14.82
N PRO A 322 -28.03 10.58 15.46
CA PRO A 322 -28.68 11.88 15.62
C PRO A 322 -28.74 12.67 14.30
#